data_AF-T1AFC2-F1
#
_entry.id   AF-T1AFC2-F1
#
_cell.length_a   1.000
_cell.length_b   1.000
_cell.length_c   1.000
_cell.angle_alpha   90.00
_cell.angle_beta   90.00
_cell.angle_gamma   90.00
#
_symmetry.space_group_name_H-M   'P 1'
#
loop_
_entity.id
_entity.type
_entity.pdbx_description
1 polymer ?
#
loop_
_entity_poly.entity_id
_entity_poly.type
_entity_poly.pdbx_seq_one_letter_code
_entity_poly.pdbx_strand_id
1 'polypeptide(L)'
;LKLRQKLVIPTKSSGAKPSAAKKLARNMRHAANGAGGWLDHRVRPGDSLSRLAHHYRTSIRQILALNHISPRRTLHVGDHIMIPVR
;
A
#
# COMPACT_ATOMS: atom_id res chain seq x y z
N LEU A 1 5.97 -11.48 -41.01
CA LEU A 1 6.81 -10.30 -41.26
C LEU A 1 5.95 -9.03 -41.26
N LYS A 2 6.17 -8.16 -40.27
CA LYS A 2 5.90 -6.71 -40.21
C LYS A 2 4.48 -6.18 -40.50
N LEU A 3 3.70 -6.01 -39.43
CA LEU A 3 2.51 -5.13 -39.39
C LEU A 3 2.94 -3.65 -39.48
N ARG A 4 2.35 -2.93 -40.44
CA ARG A 4 2.56 -1.50 -40.72
C ARG A 4 1.78 -0.65 -39.70
N GLN A 5 2.37 -0.39 -38.54
CA GLN A 5 1.78 0.51 -37.54
C GLN A 5 2.15 1.97 -37.85
N LYS A 6 1.12 2.76 -38.16
CA LYS A 6 1.19 4.19 -38.54
C LYS A 6 1.58 5.03 -37.33
N LEU A 7 2.55 5.92 -37.53
CA LEU A 7 3.08 6.89 -36.58
C LEU A 7 1.99 7.91 -36.20
N VAL A 8 1.57 7.91 -34.94
CA VAL A 8 0.76 9.00 -34.36
C VAL A 8 1.70 9.89 -33.57
N ILE A 9 1.78 11.15 -33.98
CA ILE A 9 2.46 12.22 -33.23
C ILE A 9 1.36 12.88 -32.36
N PRO A 10 1.30 12.64 -31.04
CA PRO A 10 0.39 13.42 -30.21
C PRO A 10 0.99 14.80 -30.00
N THR A 11 0.40 15.80 -30.66
CA THR A 11 0.58 17.21 -30.28
C THR A 11 -0.03 17.41 -28.90
N LYS A 12 0.73 18.03 -27.99
CA LYS A 12 0.25 18.48 -26.68
C LYS A 12 -0.92 19.44 -26.88
N SER A 13 -2.10 19.12 -26.35
CA SER A 13 -3.12 20.11 -25.99
C SER A 13 -3.37 20.09 -24.48
N SER A 14 -3.13 21.25 -23.89
CA SER A 14 -3.49 21.72 -22.56
C SER A 14 -4.96 21.48 -22.17
N GLY A 15 -5.24 21.21 -20.89
CA GLY A 15 -6.56 21.48 -20.29
C GLY A 15 -6.96 20.57 -19.12
N ALA A 16 -7.01 21.16 -17.92
CA ALA A 16 -7.76 20.73 -16.73
C ALA A 16 -7.35 19.44 -15.99
N LYS A 17 -6.88 19.62 -14.74
CA LYS A 17 -6.81 18.57 -13.71
C LYS A 17 -8.15 18.52 -12.95
N PRO A 18 -8.90 17.41 -12.99
CA PRO A 18 -9.87 17.10 -11.95
C PRO A 18 -9.50 15.75 -11.31
N SER A 19 -8.62 15.70 -10.31
CA SER A 19 -8.31 14.41 -9.66
C SER A 19 -8.03 14.41 -8.16
N ALA A 20 -8.42 15.47 -7.43
CA ALA A 20 -8.30 15.49 -5.97
C ALA A 20 -9.52 14.85 -5.25
N ALA A 21 -10.75 15.11 -5.71
CA ALA A 21 -11.96 14.71 -4.99
C ALA A 21 -12.26 13.19 -5.01
N LYS A 22 -11.95 12.49 -6.11
CA LYS A 22 -12.18 11.03 -6.24
C LYS A 22 -11.18 10.18 -5.44
N LYS A 23 -10.06 10.78 -4.99
CA LYS A 23 -9.05 10.13 -4.13
C LYS A 23 -9.46 10.19 -2.67
N LEU A 24 -10.08 11.28 -2.24
CA LEU A 24 -10.54 11.48 -0.86
C LEU A 24 -11.71 10.55 -0.49
N ALA A 25 -12.70 10.42 -1.39
CA ALA A 25 -13.85 9.55 -1.17
C ALA A 25 -13.47 8.06 -1.06
N ARG A 26 -12.48 7.59 -1.83
CA ARG A 26 -11.96 6.21 -1.71
C ARG A 26 -11.25 5.96 -0.39
N ASN A 27 -10.54 6.95 0.16
CA ASN A 27 -9.87 6.81 1.45
C ASN A 27 -10.88 6.70 2.60
N MET A 28 -12.02 7.41 2.54
CA MET A 28 -13.03 7.39 3.62
C MET A 28 -13.81 6.07 3.70
N ARG A 29 -14.02 5.37 2.58
CA ARG A 29 -14.67 4.04 2.57
C ARG A 29 -13.80 2.95 3.20
N HIS A 30 -12.48 3.07 3.14
CA HIS A 30 -11.55 2.15 3.83
C HIS A 30 -11.45 2.42 5.34
N ALA A 31 -11.79 3.63 5.79
CA ALA A 31 -11.80 3.99 7.21
C ALA A 31 -13.06 3.45 7.93
N ALA A 32 -14.20 3.36 7.24
CA ALA A 32 -15.48 2.99 7.84
C ALA A 32 -15.67 1.49 8.15
N ASN A 33 -14.96 0.57 7.47
CA ASN A 33 -14.94 -0.87 7.82
C ASN A 33 -13.91 -1.16 8.94
N GLY A 34 -13.96 -0.35 10.00
CA GLY A 34 -12.88 -0.16 10.98
C GLY A 34 -12.75 -1.22 12.08
N ALA A 35 -13.58 -2.25 12.12
CA ALA A 35 -13.39 -3.38 13.05
C ALA A 35 -12.46 -4.44 12.44
N GLY A 36 -11.30 -4.01 11.93
CA GLY A 36 -10.26 -4.93 11.48
C GLY A 36 -9.50 -5.43 12.71
N GLY A 37 -9.52 -6.74 12.95
CA GLY A 37 -8.72 -7.36 13.99
C GLY A 37 -7.23 -7.13 13.77
N TRP A 38 -6.43 -7.43 14.78
CA TRP A 38 -4.97 -7.49 14.66
C TRP A 38 -4.50 -8.91 14.96
N LEU A 39 -3.45 -9.32 14.25
CA LEU A 39 -2.76 -10.57 14.47
C LEU A 39 -1.36 -10.29 15.03
N ASP A 40 -0.95 -11.03 16.06
CA ASP A 40 0.46 -11.07 16.48
C ASP A 40 1.25 -11.95 15.51
N HIS A 41 2.23 -11.36 14.82
CA HIS A 41 3.13 -12.07 13.91
C HIS A 41 4.55 -12.01 14.45
N ARG A 42 5.13 -13.18 14.67
CA ARG A 42 6.56 -13.31 14.98
C ARG A 42 7.38 -13.29 13.69
N VAL A 43 8.23 -12.29 13.54
CA VAL A 43 9.09 -12.06 12.37
C VAL A 43 10.03 -13.25 12.17
N ARG A 44 10.04 -13.79 10.96
CA ARG A 44 10.89 -14.93 10.53
C ARG A 44 12.03 -14.45 9.61
N PRO A 45 13.10 -15.26 9.43
CA PRO A 45 14.14 -14.93 8.46
C PRO A 45 13.56 -14.67 7.07
N GLY A 46 13.86 -13.50 6.50
CA GLY A 46 13.35 -13.07 5.20
C GLY A 46 12.02 -12.31 5.24
N ASP A 47 11.43 -12.09 6.41
CA ASP A 47 10.30 -11.19 6.55
C ASP A 47 10.74 -9.72 6.41
N SER A 48 9.88 -8.92 5.79
CA SER A 48 10.05 -7.49 5.66
C SER A 48 8.69 -6.81 5.75
N LEU A 49 8.66 -5.53 6.14
CA LEU A 49 7.41 -4.76 6.21
C LEU A 49 6.63 -4.78 4.88
N SER A 50 7.34 -4.74 3.74
CA SER A 50 6.72 -4.80 2.42
C SER A 50 6.12 -6.18 2.11
N ARG A 51 6.83 -7.26 2.46
CA ARG A 51 6.35 -8.63 2.26
C ARG A 51 5.17 -8.95 3.17
N LEU A 52 5.23 -8.52 4.44
CA LEU A 52 4.13 -8.65 5.40
C LEU A 52 2.91 -7.84 4.95
N ALA A 53 3.09 -6.58 4.56
CA ALA A 53 1.99 -5.76 4.04
C ALA A 53 1.28 -6.43 2.85
N HIS A 54 2.05 -6.95 1.90
CA HIS A 54 1.49 -7.65 0.74
C HIS A 54 0.77 -8.96 1.13
N HIS A 55 1.38 -9.76 2.00
CA HIS A 55 0.83 -11.04 2.44
C HIS A 55 -0.50 -10.88 3.17
N TYR A 56 -0.56 -9.91 4.10
CA TYR A 56 -1.73 -9.63 4.92
C TYR A 56 -2.70 -8.63 4.29
N ARG A 57 -2.50 -8.28 3.00
CA ARG A 57 -3.32 -7.32 2.24
C ARG A 57 -3.55 -6.00 2.98
N THR A 58 -2.54 -5.56 3.71
CA THR A 58 -2.56 -4.34 4.51
C THR A 58 -1.53 -3.35 3.96
N SER A 59 -1.48 -2.16 4.54
CA SER A 59 -0.48 -1.16 4.14
C SER A 59 0.66 -1.08 5.15
N ILE A 60 1.88 -0.84 4.66
CA ILE A 60 3.05 -0.60 5.51
C ILE A 60 2.73 0.51 6.53
N ARG A 61 2.08 1.59 6.09
CA ARG A 61 1.68 2.70 6.98
C ARG A 61 0.76 2.25 8.13
N GLN A 62 -0.17 1.33 7.88
CA GLN A 62 -1.04 0.81 8.93
C GLN A 62 -0.28 -0.08 9.92
N ILE A 63 0.63 -0.94 9.44
CA ILE A 63 1.50 -1.74 10.31
C ILE A 63 2.36 -0.81 11.18
N LEU A 64 2.99 0.19 10.57
CA LEU A 64 3.84 1.15 11.29
C LEU A 64 3.04 1.93 12.35
N ALA A 65 1.85 2.40 11.98
CA ALA A 65 0.96 3.13 12.89
C ALA A 65 0.49 2.26 14.05
N LEU A 66 0.13 0.99 13.79
CA LEU A 66 -0.34 0.06 14.82
C LEU A 66 0.77 -0.29 15.83
N ASN A 67 2.02 -0.42 15.38
CA ASN A 67 3.15 -0.79 16.23
C ASN A 67 3.98 0.41 16.73
N HIS A 68 3.60 1.64 16.39
CA HIS A 68 4.36 2.86 16.67
C HIS A 68 5.84 2.79 16.27
N ILE A 69 6.14 2.11 15.15
CA ILE A 69 7.50 1.94 14.64
C ILE A 69 7.79 2.90 13.49
N SER A 70 9.03 3.35 13.40
CA SER A 70 9.49 4.22 12.33
C SER A 70 9.57 3.46 10.99
N PRO A 71 9.26 4.11 9.85
CA PRO A 71 9.40 3.51 8.51
C PRO A 71 10.84 3.15 8.14
N ARG A 72 11.83 3.73 8.84
CA ARG A 72 13.25 3.44 8.70
C ARG A 72 13.72 2.28 9.59
N ARG A 73 12.86 1.74 10.45
CA ARG A 73 13.21 0.65 11.35
C ARG A 73 13.34 -0.65 10.57
N THR A 74 14.45 -1.33 10.77
CA THR A 74 14.67 -2.70 10.27
C THR A 74 13.97 -3.69 11.19
N LEU A 75 13.31 -4.70 10.62
CA LEU A 75 12.72 -5.81 11.37
C LEU A 75 13.80 -6.84 11.69
N HIS A 76 13.85 -7.30 12.94
CA HIS A 76 14.75 -8.38 13.33
C HIS A 76 13.97 -9.67 13.49
N VAL A 77 14.62 -10.78 13.16
CA VAL A 77 14.04 -12.11 13.36
C VAL A 77 13.74 -12.31 14.83
N GLY A 78 12.52 -12.73 15.14
CA GLY A 78 12.03 -12.90 16.51
C GLY A 78 11.25 -11.71 17.06
N ASP A 79 11.24 -10.56 16.37
CA ASP A 79 10.38 -9.43 16.76
C ASP A 79 8.89 -9.83 16.68
N HIS A 80 8.11 -9.35 17.63
CA HIS A 80 6.65 -9.46 17.60
C HIS A 80 6.07 -8.19 16.99
N ILE A 81 5.29 -8.36 15.92
CA ILE A 81 4.63 -7.25 15.23
C ILE A 81 3.14 -7.53 15.12
N MET A 82 2.36 -6.53 15.50
CA MET A 82 0.92 -6.51 15.32
C MET A 82 0.60 -6.15 13.88
N ILE A 83 -0.11 -7.03 13.17
CA ILE A 83 -0.49 -6.79 11.78
C ILE A 83 -1.99 -6.53 11.73
N PRO A 84 -2.45 -5.37 11.22
CA PRO A 84 -3.86 -5.11 11.05
C PRO A 84 -4.37 -5.97 9.89
N VAL A 85 -5.33 -6.85 10.20
CA VAL A 85 -6.03 -7.71 9.25
C VAL A 85 -7.47 -7.21 9.10
N ARG A 86 -8.00 -7.27 7.88
CA ARG A 86 -9.40 -6.93 7.56
C ARG A 86 -10.02 -8.06 6.79
#